data_AF-A0A5T0UII5-F1
#
_entry.id   AF-A0A5T0UII5-F1
#
_cell.length_a   1.000
_cell.length_b   1.000
_cell.length_c   1.000
_cell.angle_alpha   90.00
_cell.angle_beta   90.00
_cell.angle_gamma   90.00
#
_symmetry.space_group_name_H-M   'P 1'
#
loop_
_entity.id
_entity.type
_entity.pdbx_description
1 polymer ?
#
loop_
_entity_poly.entity_id
_entity_poly.type
_entity_poly.pdbx_seq_one_letter_code
_entity_poly.pdbx_strand_id
1 'polypeptide(L)'
;VSERLGKSRPYIANYLRLLSLPKEVKAMLQEGQLSMGQARTLLSLKDKKNLVQLAKKTVKENLTVRQLEQLVSELNGEKHHKKAAKRKVALDPHLQKSEDLLKERFGTNVAIKSTARSKKGKIEISYLSMDDLNRI
;
A
#
# COMPACT_ATOMS: atom_id res chain seq x y z
N VAL A 1 26.37 14.30 16.78
CA VAL A 1 26.79 13.05 16.08
C VAL A 1 26.32 13.02 14.62
N SER A 2 25.08 13.41 14.28
CA SER A 2 24.61 13.47 12.88
C SER A 2 25.32 14.53 12.02
N GLU A 3 25.76 15.65 12.61
CA GLU A 3 26.50 16.71 11.90
C GLU A 3 27.92 16.32 11.48
N ARG A 4 28.55 15.34 12.14
CA ARG A 4 29.94 14.93 11.85
C ARG A 4 30.08 13.97 10.66
N LEU A 5 28.97 13.38 10.18
CA LEU A 5 28.98 12.42 9.07
C LEU A 5 28.31 12.93 7.78
N GLY A 6 27.76 14.16 7.77
CA GLY A 6 27.08 14.70 6.58
C GLY A 6 25.87 13.89 6.10
N LYS A 7 25.36 12.95 6.91
CA LYS A 7 24.21 12.09 6.61
C LYS A 7 23.04 12.48 7.50
N SER A 8 21.84 12.43 6.94
CA SER A 8 20.62 12.81 7.66
C SER A 8 20.35 11.86 8.84
N ARG A 9 19.81 12.40 9.94
CA ARG A 9 19.40 11.62 11.12
C ARG A 9 18.55 10.38 10.77
N PRO A 10 17.58 10.44 9.84
CA PRO A 10 16.82 9.27 9.41
C PRO A 10 17.67 8.18 8.76
N TYR A 11 18.70 8.54 8.00
CA TYR A 11 19.59 7.58 7.36
C TYR A 11 20.36 6.75 8.40
N ILE A 12 20.92 7.42 9.42
CA ILE A 12 21.65 6.77 10.50
C ILE A 12 20.73 5.83 11.29
N ALA A 13 19.51 6.28 11.62
CA ALA A 13 18.53 5.46 12.33
C ALA A 13 18.12 4.20 11.53
N ASN A 14 17.93 4.33 10.21
CA ASN A 14 17.61 3.18 9.36
C ASN A 14 18.76 2.17 9.33
N TYR A 15 20.01 2.64 9.26
CA TYR A 15 21.18 1.78 9.26
C TYR A 15 21.35 1.03 10.60
N LEU A 16 21.16 1.74 11.71
CA LEU A 16 21.17 1.12 13.05
C LEU A 16 20.09 0.04 13.21
N ARG A 17 18.91 0.27 12.63
CA ARG A 17 17.82 -0.72 12.60
C ARG A 17 18.20 -1.98 11.83
N LEU A 18 18.91 -1.85 10.70
CA LEU A 18 19.40 -3.01 9.95
C LEU A 18 20.46 -3.81 10.72
N LEU A 19 21.31 -3.15 11.53
CA LEU A 19 22.29 -3.85 12.37
C LEU A 19 21.65 -4.77 13.42
N SER A 20 20.42 -4.45 13.84
CA SER A 20 19.63 -5.25 14.79
C SER A 20 19.04 -6.53 14.20
N LEU A 21 19.17 -6.77 12.88
CA LEU A 21 18.72 -7.99 12.24
C LEU A 21 19.52 -9.23 12.70
N PRO A 22 18.90 -10.41 12.71
CA PRO A 22 19.61 -11.68 12.91
C PRO A 22 20.73 -11.90 11.89
N LYS A 23 21.76 -12.65 12.28
CA LYS A 23 22.94 -12.92 11.42
C LYS A 23 22.56 -13.51 10.06
N GLU A 24 21.60 -14.43 10.02
CA GLU A 24 21.12 -15.05 8.76
C GLU A 24 20.57 -14.04 7.75
N VAL A 25 19.78 -13.06 8.21
CA VAL A 25 19.19 -12.04 7.31
C VAL A 25 20.25 -11.03 6.87
N LYS A 26 21.24 -10.75 7.73
CA LYS A 26 22.37 -9.89 7.36
C LYS A 26 23.24 -10.55 6.27
N ALA A 27 23.47 -11.86 6.34
CA ALA A 27 24.18 -12.59 5.29
C ALA A 27 23.45 -12.45 3.94
N MET A 28 22.13 -12.68 3.90
CA MET A 28 21.31 -12.53 2.68
C MET A 28 21.32 -11.09 2.12
N LEU A 29 21.38 -10.08 2.99
CA LEU A 29 21.51 -8.67 2.59
C LEU A 29 22.91 -8.38 2.02
N GLN A 30 23.97 -8.96 2.59
CA GLN A 30 25.35 -8.82 2.10
C GLN A 30 25.57 -9.55 0.76
N GLU A 31 24.93 -10.70 0.58
CA GLU A 31 24.92 -11.45 -0.69
C GLU A 31 24.07 -10.78 -1.78
N GLY A 32 23.34 -9.70 -1.46
CA GLY A 32 22.50 -8.98 -2.41
C GLY A 32 21.17 -9.67 -2.74
N GLN A 33 20.82 -10.75 -2.03
CA GLN A 33 19.55 -11.46 -2.20
C GLN A 33 18.36 -10.67 -1.63
N LEU A 34 18.61 -9.80 -0.65
CA LEU A 34 17.62 -8.91 -0.06
C LEU A 34 17.99 -7.45 -0.31
N SER A 35 16.99 -6.64 -0.60
CA SER A 35 17.08 -5.18 -0.63
C SER A 35 17.02 -4.59 0.78
N MET A 36 17.64 -3.43 0.99
CA MET A 36 17.48 -2.66 2.24
C MET A 36 16.00 -2.35 2.56
N GLY A 37 15.15 -2.20 1.53
CA GLY A 37 13.70 -2.02 1.71
C GLY A 37 13.05 -3.27 2.31
N GLN A 38 13.34 -4.44 1.74
CA GLN A 38 12.82 -5.72 2.25
C GLN A 38 13.32 -6.01 3.67
N ALA A 39 14.61 -5.76 3.93
CA ALA A 39 15.21 -5.94 5.25
C ALA A 39 14.57 -5.05 6.32
N ARG A 40 14.21 -3.81 5.96
CA ARG A 40 13.46 -2.91 6.84
C ARG A 40 12.06 -3.42 7.13
N THR A 41 11.36 -3.94 6.12
CA THR A 41 10.02 -4.51 6.28
C THR A 41 10.02 -5.75 7.17
N LEU A 42 11.02 -6.63 7.01
CA LEU A 42 11.19 -7.81 7.88
C LEU A 42 11.38 -7.42 9.35
N LEU A 43 11.99 -6.27 9.62
CA LEU A 43 12.18 -5.78 11.00
C LEU A 43 10.88 -5.34 11.68
N SER A 44 9.83 -5.03 10.92
CA SER A 44 8.50 -4.75 11.48
C SER A 44 7.79 -6.00 11.97
N LEU A 45 8.29 -7.21 11.69
CA LEU A 45 7.70 -8.45 12.18
C LEU A 45 7.94 -8.59 13.70
N LYS A 46 6.86 -8.76 14.47
CA LYS A 46 6.92 -8.89 15.93
C LYS A 46 7.54 -10.21 16.37
N ASP A 47 7.28 -11.29 15.61
CA ASP A 47 7.82 -12.61 15.89
C ASP A 47 9.19 -12.82 15.23
N LYS A 48 10.25 -12.73 16.04
CA LYS A 48 11.64 -12.92 15.60
C LYS A 48 11.93 -14.35 15.12
N LYS A 49 11.16 -15.36 15.54
CA LYS A 49 11.35 -16.75 15.09
C LYS A 49 10.93 -16.93 13.62
N ASN A 50 9.84 -16.27 13.24
CA ASN A 50 9.33 -16.32 11.88
C ASN A 50 10.07 -15.38 10.92
N LEU A 51 10.84 -14.43 11.44
CA LEU A 51 11.60 -13.47 10.64
C LEU A 51 12.56 -14.17 9.66
N VAL A 52 13.29 -15.17 10.13
CA VAL A 52 14.25 -15.94 9.30
C VAL A 52 13.53 -16.76 8.24
N GLN A 53 12.42 -17.40 8.59
CA GLN A 53 11.62 -18.17 7.64
C GLN A 53 11.02 -17.27 6.56
N LEU A 54 10.52 -16.10 6.95
CA LEU A 54 9.96 -15.11 6.03
C LEU A 54 11.03 -14.53 5.12
N ALA A 55 12.25 -14.26 5.63
CA ALA A 55 13.38 -13.85 4.80
C ALA A 55 13.72 -14.90 3.73
N LYS A 56 13.81 -16.19 4.12
CA LYS A 56 14.04 -17.29 3.17
C LYS A 56 12.92 -17.40 2.13
N LYS A 57 11.66 -17.24 2.55
CA LYS A 57 10.51 -17.22 1.64
C LYS A 57 10.57 -16.04 0.67
N THR A 58 10.96 -14.86 1.15
CA THR A 58 11.11 -13.63 0.35
C THR A 58 12.14 -13.82 -0.77
N VAL A 59 13.28 -14.42 -0.45
CA VAL A 59 14.33 -14.74 -1.44
C VAL A 59 13.84 -15.81 -2.42
N LYS A 60 13.18 -16.87 -1.93
CA LYS A 60 12.69 -17.97 -2.76
C LYS A 60 11.60 -17.53 -3.76
N GLU A 61 10.69 -16.67 -3.33
CA GLU A 61 9.55 -16.20 -4.14
C GLU A 61 9.81 -14.85 -4.83
N ASN A 62 11.00 -14.26 -4.65
CA ASN A 62 11.35 -12.91 -5.15
C ASN A 62 10.26 -11.86 -4.87
N LEU A 63 9.79 -11.82 -3.61
CA LEU A 63 8.67 -10.95 -3.24
C LEU A 63 9.05 -9.48 -3.33
N THR A 64 8.17 -8.68 -3.90
CA THR A 64 8.31 -7.22 -3.89
C THR A 64 8.12 -6.67 -2.47
N VAL A 65 8.68 -5.49 -2.18
CA VAL A 65 8.55 -4.82 -0.87
C VAL A 65 7.08 -4.70 -0.45
N ARG A 66 6.17 -4.39 -1.38
CA ARG A 66 4.73 -4.29 -1.11
C ARG A 66 4.08 -5.62 -0.69
N GLN A 67 4.44 -6.70 -1.39
CA GLN A 67 3.92 -8.04 -1.04
C GLN A 67 4.46 -8.50 0.31
N LEU A 68 5.73 -8.20 0.60
CA LEU A 68 6.34 -8.48 1.89
C LEU A 68 5.69 -7.68 3.03
N GLU A 69 5.38 -6.40 2.81
CA GLU A 69 4.65 -5.56 3.77
C GLU A 69 3.27 -6.14 4.10
N GLN A 70 2.54 -6.60 3.07
CA GLN A 70 1.25 -7.27 3.25
C GLN A 70 1.38 -8.53 4.10
N LEU A 71 2.33 -9.41 3.77
CA LEU A 71 2.59 -10.64 4.51
C LEU A 71 3.00 -10.38 5.97
N VAL A 72 3.90 -9.42 6.20
CA VAL A 72 4.32 -9.04 7.56
C VAL A 72 3.14 -8.49 8.37
N SER A 73 2.27 -7.68 7.75
CA SER A 73 1.07 -7.19 8.44
C SER A 73 0.10 -8.32 8.77
N GLU A 74 -0.15 -9.24 7.85
CA GLU A 74 -1.02 -10.40 8.09
C GLU A 74 -0.49 -11.25 9.25
N LEU A 75 0.82 -11.51 9.27
CA LEU A 75 1.48 -12.28 10.33
C LEU A 75 1.50 -11.56 11.68
N ASN A 76 1.57 -10.23 11.70
CA ASN A 76 1.54 -9.44 12.93
C ASN A 76 0.15 -9.40 13.60
N GLY A 77 -0.86 -10.05 13.00
CA GLY A 77 -2.24 -10.00 13.50
C GLY A 77 -2.84 -8.59 13.44
N GLU A 78 -2.12 -7.65 12.83
CA GLU A 78 -2.65 -6.37 12.43
C GLU A 78 -3.60 -6.70 11.29
N LYS A 79 -4.86 -6.93 11.67
CA LYS A 79 -6.00 -6.75 10.78
C LYS A 79 -5.85 -5.33 10.24
N HIS A 80 -5.08 -5.17 9.17
CA HIS A 80 -5.36 -4.11 8.24
C HIS A 80 -6.82 -4.31 7.93
N HIS A 81 -7.64 -3.36 8.38
CA HIS A 81 -8.84 -3.03 7.68
C HIS A 81 -8.46 -3.14 6.23
N LYS A 82 -8.96 -4.20 5.59
CA LYS A 82 -9.05 -4.30 4.16
C LYS A 82 -9.61 -2.93 3.74
N LYS A 83 -8.76 -2.01 3.32
CA LYS A 83 -8.89 -1.51 1.96
C LYS A 83 -8.67 -2.80 1.17
N ALA A 84 -9.62 -3.72 1.04
CA ALA A 84 -10.78 -3.53 0.18
C ALA A 84 -10.33 -2.68 -1.01
N ALA A 85 -9.19 -3.05 -1.60
CA ALA A 85 -9.01 -3.04 -3.03
C ALA A 85 -10.19 -3.86 -3.54
N LYS A 86 -11.23 -3.08 -3.78
CA LYS A 86 -12.60 -3.36 -4.14
C LYS A 86 -12.75 -4.80 -4.65
N ARG A 87 -13.46 -5.65 -3.89
CA ARG A 87 -14.46 -6.50 -4.56
C ARG A 87 -15.19 -5.50 -5.45
N LYS A 88 -15.03 -5.63 -6.77
CA LYS A 88 -15.99 -5.07 -7.71
C LYS A 88 -17.31 -5.69 -7.27
N VAL A 89 -18.00 -5.03 -6.33
CA VAL A 89 -19.44 -5.10 -6.24
C VAL A 89 -19.80 -4.75 -7.66
N ALA A 90 -20.30 -5.72 -8.41
CA ALA A 90 -20.82 -5.47 -9.74
C ALA A 90 -21.75 -4.28 -9.57
N LEU A 91 -21.28 -3.10 -10.00
CA LEU A 91 -22.12 -1.92 -10.03
C LEU A 91 -23.24 -2.35 -10.95
N ASP A 92 -24.47 -2.25 -10.46
CA ASP A 92 -25.66 -2.55 -11.25
C ASP A 92 -25.45 -2.02 -12.68
N PRO A 93 -25.62 -2.82 -13.75
CA PRO A 93 -25.31 -2.38 -15.11
C PRO A 93 -26.02 -1.06 -15.50
N HIS A 94 -27.15 -0.76 -14.85
CA HIS A 94 -27.88 0.50 -14.97
C HIS A 94 -27.13 1.70 -14.36
N LEU A 95 -26.45 1.51 -13.23
CA LEU A 95 -25.65 2.55 -12.58
C LEU A 95 -24.41 2.89 -13.40
N GLN A 96 -23.74 1.88 -13.96
CA GLN A 96 -22.56 2.10 -14.78
C GLN A 96 -22.90 2.89 -16.06
N LYS A 97 -23.99 2.54 -16.74
CA LYS A 97 -24.49 3.32 -17.89
C LYS A 97 -24.82 4.77 -17.51
N SER A 98 -25.40 4.97 -16.32
CA SER A 98 -25.71 6.31 -15.83
C SER A 98 -24.43 7.11 -15.52
N GLU A 99 -23.40 6.45 -14.97
CA GLU A 99 -22.09 7.05 -14.72
C GLU A 99 -21.40 7.46 -16.03
N ASP A 100 -21.41 6.59 -17.04
CA ASP A 100 -20.79 6.85 -18.34
C ASP A 100 -21.49 8.00 -19.09
N LEU A 101 -22.84 8.05 -19.07
CA LEU A 101 -23.60 9.16 -19.68
C LEU A 101 -23.30 10.51 -19.00
N LEU A 102 -23.16 10.52 -17.67
CA LEU A 102 -22.80 11.74 -16.94
C LEU A 102 -21.36 12.16 -17.21
N LYS A 103 -20.43 11.20 -17.35
CA LYS A 103 -19.05 11.48 -17.76
C LYS A 103 -18.97 12.08 -19.16
N GLU A 104 -19.73 11.55 -20.11
CA GLU A 104 -19.78 12.11 -21.48
C GLU A 104 -20.36 13.53 -21.50
N ARG A 105 -21.40 13.80 -20.71
CA ARG A 105 -22.06 15.12 -20.67
C ARG A 105 -21.19 16.18 -19.99
N PHE A 106 -20.58 15.85 -18.86
CA PHE A 106 -19.79 16.81 -18.08
C PHE A 106 -18.31 16.86 -18.48
N GLY A 107 -17.82 15.86 -19.22
CA GLY A 107 -16.40 15.74 -19.56
C GLY A 107 -15.50 15.56 -18.34
N THR A 108 -16.06 15.20 -17.19
CA THR A 108 -15.36 15.04 -15.91
C THR A 108 -15.65 13.70 -15.28
N ASN A 109 -14.82 13.31 -14.31
CA ASN A 109 -14.99 12.03 -13.63
C ASN A 109 -16.17 12.10 -12.66
N VAL A 110 -17.25 11.42 -13.01
CA VAL A 110 -18.45 11.25 -12.18
C VAL A 110 -18.41 9.89 -11.50
N ALA A 111 -18.66 9.83 -10.20
CA ALA A 111 -18.78 8.59 -9.43
C ALA A 111 -20.16 8.51 -8.77
N ILE A 112 -20.93 7.46 -9.06
CA ILE A 112 -22.23 7.23 -8.44
C ILE A 112 -22.08 6.23 -7.29
N LYS A 113 -22.30 6.70 -6.06
CA LYS A 113 -22.35 5.85 -4.86
C LYS A 113 -23.81 5.59 -4.49
N SER A 114 -24.30 4.39 -4.78
CA SER A 114 -25.62 3.94 -4.30
C SER A 114 -25.49 3.06 -3.07
N THR A 115 -26.37 3.24 -2.09
CA THR A 115 -26.47 2.34 -0.94
C THR A 115 -27.52 1.29 -1.26
N ALA A 116 -27.13 0.03 -1.48
CA ALA A 116 -28.02 -1.07 -1.92
C ALA A 116 -29.27 -1.33 -1.04
N ARG A 117 -29.38 -0.69 0.13
CA ARG A 117 -30.47 -0.87 1.10
C ARG A 117 -31.47 0.29 1.15
N SER A 118 -31.19 1.42 0.49
CA SER A 118 -32.11 2.55 0.38
C SER A 118 -32.07 3.07 -1.05
N LYS A 119 -33.19 3.45 -1.65
CA LYS A 119 -33.26 4.13 -2.98
C LYS A 119 -32.55 5.51 -3.01
N LYS A 120 -31.64 5.79 -2.08
CA LYS A 120 -30.85 7.00 -1.94
C LYS A 120 -29.42 6.72 -2.41
N GLY A 121 -28.92 7.58 -3.28
CA GLY A 121 -27.54 7.58 -3.76
C GLY A 121 -26.92 8.97 -3.68
N LYS A 122 -25.60 9.03 -3.82
CA LYS A 122 -24.84 10.28 -3.97
C LYS A 122 -24.10 10.25 -5.29
N ILE A 123 -24.11 11.38 -6.00
CA ILE A 123 -23.30 11.61 -7.19
C ILE A 123 -22.16 12.51 -6.76
N GLU A 124 -20.93 12.05 -6.94
CA GLU A 124 -19.71 12.82 -6.70
C GLU A 124 -19.10 13.18 -8.06
N ILE A 125 -19.03 14.47 -8.37
CA ILE A 125 -18.40 14.97 -9.60
C ILE A 125 -17.08 15.61 -9.21
N SER A 126 -15.99 15.14 -9.81
CA SER A 126 -14.66 15.73 -9.61
C SER A 126 -14.40 16.77 -10.69
N TYR A 127 -14.22 18.03 -10.30
CA TYR A 127 -13.82 19.11 -11.20
C TYR A 127 -12.32 19.36 -11.09
N LEU A 128 -11.68 19.79 -12.20
CA LEU A 128 -10.24 20.07 -12.22
C LEU A 128 -9.89 21.54 -11.96
N SER A 129 -10.82 22.46 -12.18
CA SER A 129 -10.64 23.90 -11.97
C SER A 129 -11.95 24.59 -11.56
N MET A 130 -11.87 25.83 -11.07
CA MET A 130 -13.08 26.62 -10.76
C MET A 130 -13.91 26.93 -12.01
N ASP A 131 -13.27 27.12 -13.17
CA ASP A 131 -13.98 27.26 -14.45
C ASP A 131 -14.72 25.99 -14.84
N ASP A 132 -14.15 24.82 -14.54
CA ASP A 132 -14.79 23.53 -14.77
C ASP A 132 -16.00 23.33 -13.83
N LEU A 133 -15.89 23.77 -12.58
CA LEU A 133 -17.03 23.80 -11.66
C LEU A 133 -18.17 24.70 -12.16
N ASN A 134 -17.85 25.85 -12.76
CA ASN A 134 -18.86 26.76 -13.33
C ASN A 134 -19.51 26.22 -14.61
N ARG A 135 -18.84 25.28 -15.29
CA ARG A 135 -19.32 24.64 -16.52
C ARG A 135 -20.28 23.46 -16.26
N ILE A 136 -20.13 22.79 -15.11
CA ILE A 136 -20.90 21.60 -14.67
C ILE A 136 -22.26 22.02 -14.11
#